data_AF-A0A0S4LA35-F1
#
_entry.id   AF-A0A0S4LA35-F1
#
_cell.length_a   1.000
_cell.length_b   1.000
_cell.length_c   1.000
_cell.angle_alpha   90.00
_cell.angle_beta   90.00
_cell.angle_gamma   90.00
#
_symmetry.space_group_name_H-M   'P 1'
#
loop_
_entity.id
_entity.type
_entity.pdbx_description
1 polymer ?
#
loop_
_entity_poly.entity_id
_entity_poly.type
_entity_poly.pdbx_seq_one_letter_code
_entity_poly.pdbx_strand_id
1 'polypeptide(L)'
;MDLLTLGEKRVIRGGSWVAPEGSVRSTHRFWNHPLNNSYGVGLGFRCAKTAPPEIDQRIKEASILTYVEMGRKRFAEARHALAPGLALDPKNTELLELRQLIEQSMQRP
;
A
#
# COMPACT_ATOMS: atom_id res chain seq x y z
N MET A 1 -26.71 2.28 20.73
CA MET A 1 -26.29 3.61 20.27
C MET A 1 -26.32 3.61 18.77
N ASP A 2 -27.10 4.50 18.17
CA ASP A 2 -27.09 4.72 16.72
C ASP A 2 -25.92 5.65 16.36
N LEU A 3 -25.15 5.31 15.33
CA LEU A 3 -24.02 6.12 14.86
C LEU A 3 -24.44 7.17 13.83
N LEU A 4 -25.65 7.07 13.26
CA LEU A 4 -26.14 7.95 12.19
C LEU A 4 -26.55 9.35 12.69
N THR A 5 -26.80 9.51 13.99
CA THR A 5 -27.36 10.74 14.60
C THR A 5 -26.32 11.69 15.20
N LEU A 6 -25.04 11.30 15.26
CA LEU A 6 -24.01 12.04 16.03
C LEU A 6 -23.38 13.23 15.29
N GLY A 7 -23.77 13.50 14.05
CA GLY A 7 -23.16 14.53 13.19
C GLY A 7 -21.74 14.19 12.73
N GLU A 8 -21.10 15.11 11.99
CA GLU A 8 -19.78 14.84 11.40
C GLU A 8 -18.70 14.46 12.42
N LYS A 9 -17.93 13.43 12.09
CA LYS A 9 -16.69 13.02 12.79
C LYS A 9 -15.56 12.75 11.79
N ARG A 10 -14.32 12.76 12.27
CA ARG A 10 -13.15 12.20 11.55
C ARG A 10 -12.39 11.24 12.47
N VAL A 11 -11.71 10.26 11.86
CA VAL A 11 -10.99 9.20 12.57
C VAL A 11 -9.52 9.59 12.78
N ILE A 12 -9.02 9.39 13.99
CA ILE A 12 -7.65 9.70 14.43
C ILE A 12 -6.95 8.39 14.84
N ARG A 13 -5.66 8.24 14.50
CA ARG A 13 -4.88 7.02 14.72
C ARG A 13 -3.53 7.32 15.38
N GLY A 14 -2.94 6.31 16.03
CA GLY A 14 -1.59 6.35 16.61
C GLY A 14 -1.55 6.58 18.12
N GLY A 15 -2.57 7.23 18.70
CA GLY A 15 -2.53 7.68 20.09
C GLY A 15 -1.78 9.02 20.22
N SER A 16 -1.58 9.47 21.46
CA SER A 16 -0.86 10.69 21.81
C SER A 16 -0.15 10.50 23.16
N TRP A 17 0.65 11.47 23.61
CA TRP A 17 1.45 11.35 24.84
C TRP A 17 0.63 11.23 26.14
N VAL A 18 -0.67 11.55 26.10
CA VAL A 18 -1.64 11.33 27.20
C VAL A 18 -2.50 10.07 27.02
N ALA A 19 -2.36 9.33 25.93
CA ALA A 19 -3.19 8.16 25.65
C ALA A 19 -2.77 6.97 26.52
N PRO A 20 -3.71 6.31 27.22
CA PRO A 20 -3.39 5.11 28.01
C PRO A 20 -2.98 3.95 27.08
N GLU A 21 -2.00 3.16 27.49
CA GLU A 21 -1.40 2.07 26.71
C GLU A 21 -2.44 1.16 26.02
N GLY A 22 -3.54 0.86 26.71
CA GLY A 22 -4.64 0.03 26.20
C GLY A 22 -5.25 0.49 24.87
N SER A 23 -5.24 1.80 24.56
CA SER A 23 -5.71 2.36 23.28
C SER A 23 -4.61 2.53 22.23
N VAL A 24 -3.33 2.38 22.58
CA VAL A 24 -2.20 2.54 21.64
C VAL A 24 -2.00 1.27 20.80
N ARG A 25 -2.99 0.96 19.95
CA ARG A 25 -3.00 -0.22 19.06
C ARG A 25 -3.27 0.16 17.60
N SER A 26 -2.76 -0.65 16.68
CA SER A 26 -2.94 -0.49 15.23
C SER A 26 -4.40 -0.40 14.77
N THR A 27 -5.37 -0.95 15.52
CA THR A 27 -6.79 -1.09 15.11
C THR A 27 -7.81 -0.18 15.82
N HIS A 28 -7.50 0.38 16.99
CA HIS A 28 -8.50 0.72 18.04
C HIS A 28 -8.75 2.31 18.31
N ARG A 29 -9.43 2.62 17.10
CA ARG A 29 -9.80 3.84 16.26
C ARG A 29 -10.57 5.00 16.93
N PHE A 30 -9.91 6.12 17.21
CA PHE A 30 -10.52 7.28 17.89
C PHE A 30 -11.25 8.17 16.89
N TRP A 31 -12.24 8.93 17.35
CA TRP A 31 -13.06 9.78 16.48
C TRP A 31 -13.55 11.02 17.23
N ASN A 32 -13.60 12.16 16.54
CA ASN A 32 -13.98 13.45 17.11
C ASN A 32 -14.61 14.36 16.04
N HIS A 33 -15.27 15.44 16.43
CA HIS A 33 -15.81 16.45 15.50
C HIS A 33 -14.67 17.18 14.75
N PRO A 34 -14.79 17.49 13.44
CA PRO A 34 -13.70 18.09 12.67
C PRO A 34 -13.13 19.40 13.24
N LEU A 35 -13.97 20.21 13.90
CA LEU A 35 -13.57 21.49 14.49
C LEU A 35 -12.95 21.37 15.90
N ASN A 36 -12.83 20.16 16.47
CA ASN A 36 -12.26 20.01 17.81
C ASN A 36 -10.72 20.05 17.76
N ASN A 37 -10.16 21.20 18.10
CA ASN A 37 -8.72 21.47 18.18
C ASN A 37 -8.17 21.44 19.63
N SER A 38 -8.90 20.84 20.58
CA SER A 38 -8.51 20.87 22.00
C SER A 38 -7.17 20.19 22.27
N TYR A 39 -6.28 20.92 22.96
CA TYR A 39 -4.97 20.42 23.41
C TYR A 39 -5.07 19.16 24.27
N GLY A 40 -6.17 18.96 25.00
CA GLY A 40 -6.35 17.88 25.98
C GLY A 40 -6.37 16.46 25.43
N VAL A 41 -6.41 16.27 24.10
CA VAL A 41 -6.28 14.95 23.46
C VAL A 41 -4.95 14.75 22.71
N GLY A 42 -4.10 15.79 22.61
CA GLY A 42 -2.80 15.72 21.95
C GLY A 42 -2.87 15.45 20.44
N LEU A 43 -3.65 16.22 19.69
CA LEU A 43 -3.73 16.08 18.23
C LEU A 43 -2.42 16.46 17.52
N GLY A 44 -2.22 15.87 16.34
CA GLY A 44 -1.17 16.20 15.38
C GLY A 44 -1.53 15.68 14.00
N PHE A 45 -0.66 15.91 13.01
CA PHE A 45 -0.86 15.46 11.64
C PHE A 45 0.33 14.65 11.13
N ARG A 46 0.06 13.76 10.16
CA ARG A 46 1.06 13.09 9.34
C ARG A 46 0.68 13.31 7.89
N CYS A 47 1.54 13.96 7.12
CA CYS A 47 1.30 14.17 5.70
C CYS A 47 1.28 12.82 4.96
N ALA A 48 0.35 12.71 4.02
CA ALA A 48 0.34 11.68 2.99
C ALA A 48 0.24 12.36 1.62
N LYS A 49 0.83 11.76 0.60
CA LYS A 49 0.73 12.19 -0.79
C LYS A 49 0.34 10.96 -1.62
N THR A 50 -0.54 11.13 -2.60
CA THR A 50 -0.77 10.12 -3.63
C THR A 50 0.55 9.76 -4.30
N ALA A 51 0.74 8.49 -4.67
CA ALA A 51 1.83 8.11 -5.57
C ALA A 51 1.74 8.95 -6.86
N PRO A 52 2.86 9.41 -7.44
CA PRO A 52 2.86 9.96 -8.78
C PRO A 52 2.27 8.92 -9.75
N PRO A 53 1.32 9.27 -10.64
CA PRO A 53 0.64 8.30 -11.50
C PRO A 53 1.61 7.57 -12.45
N GLU A 54 2.79 8.15 -12.69
CA GLU A 54 3.89 7.55 -13.44
C GLU A 54 4.47 6.30 -12.75
N ILE A 55 4.34 6.16 -11.42
CA ILE A 55 4.77 4.94 -10.71
C ILE A 55 3.79 3.80 -10.98
N ASP A 56 2.48 4.03 -10.76
CA ASP A 56 1.43 3.05 -11.02
C ASP A 56 1.41 2.63 -12.50
N GLN A 57 1.65 3.58 -13.41
CA GLN A 57 1.76 3.33 -14.84
C GLN A 57 2.99 2.46 -15.18
N ARG A 58 4.17 2.79 -14.64
CA ARG A 58 5.39 2.00 -14.88
C ARG A 58 5.34 0.58 -14.28
N ILE A 59 4.61 0.40 -13.17
CA ILE A 59 4.35 -0.94 -12.60
C ILE A 59 3.48 -1.77 -13.55
N LYS A 60 2.42 -1.19 -14.12
CA LYS A 60 1.56 -1.84 -15.13
C LYS A 60 2.32 -2.13 -16.43
N GLU A 61 3.15 -1.21 -16.90
CA GLU A 61 4.00 -1.42 -18.08
C GLU A 61 4.98 -2.57 -17.86
N ALA A 62 5.58 -2.68 -16.67
CA ALA A 62 6.44 -3.78 -16.31
C ALA A 62 5.68 -5.13 -16.29
N SER A 63 4.47 -5.21 -15.71
CA SER A 63 3.72 -6.47 -15.71
C SER A 63 3.24 -6.85 -17.12
N ILE A 64 2.72 -5.90 -17.92
CA ILE A 64 2.32 -6.12 -19.32
C ILE A 64 3.49 -6.65 -20.16
N LEU A 65 4.67 -6.01 -20.11
CA LEU A 65 5.85 -6.46 -20.86
C LEU A 65 6.34 -7.83 -20.40
N THR A 66 6.25 -8.11 -19.09
CA THR A 66 6.56 -9.43 -18.52
C THR A 66 5.63 -10.51 -19.07
N TYR A 67 4.31 -10.29 -19.06
CA TYR A 67 3.33 -11.22 -19.65
C TYR A 67 3.56 -11.45 -21.15
N VAL A 68 3.93 -10.40 -21.91
CA VAL A 68 4.21 -10.51 -23.35
C VAL A 68 5.44 -11.40 -23.63
N GLU A 69 6.56 -11.21 -22.93
CA GLU A 69 7.73 -12.07 -23.13
C GLU A 69 7.54 -13.48 -22.55
N MET A 70 6.78 -13.66 -21.46
CA MET A 70 6.36 -15.00 -20.98
C MET A 70 5.51 -15.72 -22.04
N GLY A 71 4.56 -15.04 -22.69
CA GLY A 71 3.78 -15.60 -23.79
C GLY A 71 4.64 -15.99 -25.01
N ARG A 72 5.76 -15.28 -25.22
CA ARG A 72 6.79 -15.60 -26.22
C ARG A 72 7.78 -16.69 -25.77
N LYS A 73 7.60 -17.27 -24.57
CA LYS A 73 8.52 -18.21 -23.88
C LYS A 73 9.93 -17.66 -23.63
N ARG A 74 10.07 -16.33 -23.60
CA ARG A 74 11.31 -15.58 -23.40
C ARG A 74 11.49 -15.23 -21.94
N PHE A 75 11.78 -16.25 -21.14
CA PHE A 75 11.74 -16.14 -19.68
C PHE A 75 12.88 -15.29 -19.10
N ALA A 76 14.03 -15.23 -19.76
CA ALA A 76 15.13 -14.33 -19.35
C ALA A 76 14.73 -12.86 -19.56
N GLU A 77 14.17 -12.54 -20.72
CA GLU A 77 13.68 -11.22 -21.11
C GLU A 77 12.50 -10.78 -20.25
N ALA A 78 11.56 -11.68 -19.94
CA ALA A 78 10.49 -11.45 -18.98
C ALA A 78 11.03 -11.09 -17.59
N ARG A 79 12.07 -11.79 -17.10
CA ARG A 79 12.74 -11.45 -15.83
C ARG A 79 13.38 -10.06 -15.86
N HIS A 80 13.93 -9.64 -17.01
CA HIS A 80 14.46 -8.29 -17.19
C HIS A 80 13.37 -7.21 -17.29
N ALA A 81 12.23 -7.50 -17.92
CA ALA A 81 11.07 -6.60 -17.98
C ALA A 81 10.40 -6.40 -16.61
N LEU A 82 10.44 -7.41 -15.75
CA LEU A 82 9.87 -7.38 -14.40
C LEU A 82 10.67 -6.54 -13.40
N ALA A 83 12.00 -6.52 -13.54
CA ALA A 83 12.91 -5.94 -12.56
C ALA A 83 12.67 -4.44 -12.25
N PRO A 84 12.38 -3.56 -13.23
CA PRO A 84 12.04 -2.16 -12.96
C PRO A 84 10.76 -1.98 -12.12
N GLY A 85 9.77 -2.87 -12.27
CA GLY A 85 8.56 -2.84 -11.46
C GLY A 85 8.82 -3.20 -10.00
N LEU A 86 9.56 -4.30 -9.77
CA LEU A 86 10.00 -4.73 -8.43
C LEU A 86 10.98 -3.74 -7.76
N ALA A 87 11.67 -2.90 -8.53
CA ALA A 87 12.48 -1.80 -8.00
C ALA A 87 11.65 -0.59 -7.54
N LEU A 88 10.43 -0.41 -8.07
CA LEU A 88 9.49 0.64 -7.66
C LEU A 88 8.63 0.19 -6.47
N ASP A 89 8.11 -1.04 -6.51
CA ASP A 89 7.41 -1.68 -5.38
C ASP A 89 7.95 -3.10 -5.12
N PRO A 90 8.94 -3.24 -4.22
CA PRO A 90 9.49 -4.54 -3.82
C PRO A 90 8.52 -5.47 -3.09
N LYS A 91 7.30 -5.01 -2.75
CA LYS A 91 6.28 -5.78 -2.04
C LYS A 91 5.04 -6.06 -2.88
N ASN A 92 5.07 -5.71 -4.17
CA ASN A 92 3.96 -5.93 -5.08
C ASN A 92 3.69 -7.43 -5.26
N THR A 93 2.49 -7.91 -4.88
CA THR A 93 2.18 -9.35 -4.90
C THR A 93 2.14 -9.91 -6.32
N GLU A 94 1.51 -9.21 -7.27
CA GLU A 94 1.45 -9.60 -8.69
C GLU A 94 2.85 -9.78 -9.29
N LEU A 95 3.76 -8.81 -9.06
CA LEU A 95 5.12 -8.90 -9.58
C LEU A 95 5.96 -9.99 -8.89
N LEU A 96 5.71 -10.28 -7.61
CA LEU A 96 6.38 -11.37 -6.88
C LEU A 96 5.91 -12.76 -7.33
N GLU A 97 4.61 -12.91 -7.62
CA GLU A 97 4.02 -14.13 -8.21
C GLU A 97 4.53 -14.35 -9.64
N LEU A 98 4.57 -13.30 -10.46
CA LEU A 98 5.19 -13.32 -11.80
C LEU A 98 6.66 -13.78 -11.73
N ARG A 99 7.44 -13.31 -10.75
CA ARG A 99 8.82 -13.74 -10.58
C ARG A 99 8.92 -15.24 -10.34
N GLN A 100 8.09 -15.79 -9.45
CA GLN A 100 8.06 -17.24 -9.18
C GLN A 100 7.66 -18.06 -10.41
N LEU A 101 6.68 -17.59 -11.20
CA LEU A 101 6.25 -18.27 -12.43
C LEU A 101 7.37 -18.31 -13.49
N ILE A 102 8.15 -17.23 -13.61
CA ILE A 102 9.33 -17.17 -14.49
C ILE A 102 10.43 -18.10 -13.98
N GLU A 103 10.76 -18.04 -12.68
CA GLU A 103 11.78 -18.89 -12.04
C GLU A 103 11.43 -20.39 -12.22
N GLN A 104 10.17 -20.78 -12.03
CA GLN A 104 9.69 -22.15 -12.30
C GLN A 104 9.75 -22.52 -13.78
N SER A 105 9.43 -21.59 -14.68
CA SER A 105 9.48 -21.84 -16.13
C SER A 105 10.92 -22.02 -16.65
N MET A 106 11.89 -21.35 -16.02
CA MET A 106 13.32 -21.51 -16.33
C MET A 106 13.95 -22.78 -15.75
N GLN A 107 13.27 -23.47 -14.82
CA GLN A 107 13.75 -24.71 -14.18
C GLN A 107 13.18 -25.99 -14.81
N ARG A 108 12.27 -25.87 -15.79
CA ARG A 108 11.72 -27.03 -16.52
C ARG A 108 12.66 -27.39 -17.69
N PRO A 109 13.02 -28.68 -17.85
CA PRO A 109 13.84 -29.16 -18.98
C PRO A 109 13.06 -29.20 -20.30
#